data_AF-A0A3R6DA39-F1
#
_entry.id   AF-A0A3R6DA39-F1
#
_cell.length_a   1.000
_cell.length_b   1.000
_cell.length_c   1.000
_cell.angle_alpha   90.00
_cell.angle_beta   90.00
_cell.angle_gamma   90.00
#
_symmetry.space_group_name_H-M   'P 1'
#
loop_
_entity.id
_entity.type
_entity.pdbx_description
1 polymer ?
#
loop_
_entity_poly.entity_id
_entity_poly.type
_entity_poly.pdbx_seq_one_letter_code
_entity_poly.pdbx_strand_id
1 'polypeptide(L)'
;MNENLFLLYNHYGIKETFTDSQIIFHAVNRSYRDFWRQIHFHGKNVFNQDTKNEYKSEFFLSENLPRLFESETQQDFDKTHYALCNTLIHMYDGICKWSYGIAQRLINQTLVHLIVIESNLQTRYWDINSARRFFHVPVETYTLQMATAYGRDTYKHVLHLKCAPLEDVTNHYHMNYYNIEKVLPFEKWEFPEYIEYQTALRKTIEESSYADPVDWWFQAFAEVAGIRFTHSSRSECK
;
A
#
# COMPACT_ATOMS: atom_id res chain seq x y z
N MET A 1 23.91 3.83 12.52
CA MET A 1 22.99 4.74 13.23
C MET A 1 22.85 6.06 12.46
N ASN A 2 23.94 6.82 12.24
CA ASN A 2 23.89 8.08 11.46
C ASN A 2 23.40 7.92 10.02
N GLU A 3 23.70 6.81 9.34
CA GLU A 3 23.25 6.54 7.96
C GLU A 3 21.74 6.31 7.88
N ASN A 4 21.16 5.56 8.83
CA ASN A 4 19.71 5.35 8.90
C ASN A 4 18.98 6.66 9.19
N LEU A 5 19.51 7.48 10.11
CA LEU A 5 18.97 8.82 10.38
C LEU A 5 19.08 9.74 9.15
N PHE A 6 20.18 9.68 8.40
CA PHE A 6 20.33 10.39 7.14
C PHE A 6 19.29 9.96 6.11
N LEU A 7 19.04 8.65 5.97
CA LEU A 7 18.00 8.13 5.08
C LEU A 7 16.61 8.59 5.51
N LEU A 8 16.28 8.51 6.81
CA LEU A 8 15.00 8.95 7.33
C LEU A 8 14.77 10.45 7.12
N TYR A 9 15.79 11.26 7.39
CA TYR A 9 15.74 12.70 7.16
C TYR A 9 15.56 13.04 5.68
N ASN A 10 16.35 12.46 4.77
CA ASN A 10 16.26 12.80 3.35
C ASN A 10 15.02 12.22 2.67
N HIS A 11 14.62 11.00 3.03
CA HIS A 11 13.56 10.29 2.35
C HIS A 11 12.17 10.64 2.88
N TYR A 12 12.05 10.80 4.21
CA TYR A 12 10.78 11.07 4.90
C TYR A 12 10.70 12.48 5.49
N GLY A 13 11.82 13.19 5.67
CA GLY A 13 11.83 14.49 6.35
C GLY A 13 11.66 14.39 7.86
N ILE A 14 11.91 13.22 8.45
CA ILE A 14 11.67 12.94 9.87
C ILE A 14 12.90 13.27 10.72
N LYS A 15 12.66 13.76 11.93
CA LYS A 15 13.67 13.96 12.98
C LYS A 15 13.33 13.12 14.20
N GLU A 16 14.34 12.74 14.98
CA GLU A 16 14.18 11.91 16.18
C GLU A 16 13.31 12.57 17.26
N THR A 17 13.21 13.90 17.25
CA THR A 17 12.40 14.67 18.22
C THR A 17 10.93 14.81 17.81
N PHE A 18 10.51 14.23 16.68
CA PHE A 18 9.13 14.34 16.23
C PHE A 18 8.19 13.49 17.06
N THR A 19 6.98 14.00 17.28
CA THR A 19 5.90 13.24 17.92
C THR A 19 5.39 12.13 17.00
N ASP A 20 4.62 11.22 17.58
CA ASP A 20 3.91 10.16 16.86
C ASP A 20 3.05 10.73 15.70
N SER A 21 2.24 11.75 15.96
CA SER A 21 1.39 12.39 14.95
C SER A 21 2.20 13.07 13.84
N GLN A 22 3.34 13.69 14.17
CA GLN A 22 4.25 14.28 13.19
C GLN A 22 4.90 13.21 12.31
N ILE A 23 5.30 12.07 12.88
CA ILE A 23 5.84 10.94 12.12
C ILE A 23 4.79 10.38 11.17
N ILE A 24 3.55 10.16 11.62
CA ILE A 24 2.46 9.69 10.75
C ILE A 24 2.19 10.68 9.64
N PHE A 25 2.12 11.98 9.94
CA PHE A 25 1.92 13.02 8.93
C PHE A 25 2.98 12.93 7.82
N HIS A 26 4.26 12.80 8.18
CA HIS A 26 5.36 12.64 7.23
C HIS A 26 5.28 11.32 6.44
N ALA A 27 4.84 10.22 7.07
CA ALA A 27 4.62 8.94 6.39
C ALA A 27 3.46 9.02 5.37
N VAL A 28 2.35 9.67 5.72
CA VAL A 28 1.21 9.89 4.79
C VAL A 28 1.64 10.76 3.62
N ASN A 29 2.35 11.85 3.91
CA ASN A 29 2.87 12.73 2.86
C ASN A 29 3.82 11.98 1.91
N ARG A 30 4.63 11.06 2.43
CA ARG A 30 5.46 10.18 1.60
C ARG A 30 4.61 9.25 0.74
N SER A 31 3.62 8.57 1.33
CA SER A 31 2.68 7.70 0.61
C SER A 31 2.01 8.42 -0.56
N TYR A 32 1.59 9.66 -0.35
CA TYR A 32 1.05 10.50 -1.41
C TYR A 32 2.05 10.72 -2.54
N ARG A 33 3.31 11.08 -2.24
CA ARG A 33 4.31 11.27 -3.30
C ARG A 33 4.60 9.99 -4.09
N ASP A 34 4.54 8.83 -3.45
CA ASP A 34 4.76 7.53 -4.11
C ASP A 34 3.55 7.12 -4.96
N PHE A 35 2.33 7.42 -4.49
CA PHE A 35 1.06 7.12 -5.13
C PHE A 35 0.73 8.03 -6.32
N TRP A 36 0.75 9.36 -6.14
CA TRP A 36 0.30 10.34 -7.14
C TRP A 36 1.23 10.50 -8.33
N ARG A 37 2.50 10.09 -8.21
CA ARG A 37 3.41 10.00 -9.36
C ARG A 37 3.00 8.93 -10.37
N GLN A 38 2.16 7.97 -9.97
CA GLN A 38 1.82 6.80 -10.79
C GLN A 38 0.38 6.84 -11.32
N ILE A 39 -0.51 7.66 -10.76
CA ILE A 39 -1.91 7.69 -11.18
C ILE A 39 -2.11 8.70 -12.30
N HIS A 40 -2.53 8.17 -13.44
CA HIS A 40 -2.97 8.98 -14.57
C HIS A 40 -4.42 9.40 -14.31
N PHE A 41 -4.64 10.46 -13.55
CA PHE A 41 -5.96 11.07 -13.43
C PHE A 41 -6.34 11.76 -14.74
N HIS A 42 -6.81 11.01 -15.75
CA HIS A 42 -7.55 11.51 -16.93
C HIS A 42 -7.08 12.90 -17.45
N GLY A 43 -5.77 13.10 -17.65
CA GLY A 43 -5.20 14.35 -18.18
C GLY A 43 -5.22 15.57 -17.25
N LYS A 44 -5.59 15.43 -15.97
CA LYS A 44 -5.41 16.49 -14.96
C LYS A 44 -4.05 16.33 -14.29
N ASN A 45 -3.19 17.32 -14.47
CA ASN A 45 -2.03 17.51 -13.60
C ASN A 45 -2.54 17.88 -12.20
N VAL A 46 -2.87 16.87 -11.38
CA VAL A 46 -3.32 17.07 -10.00
C VAL A 46 -2.16 17.52 -9.10
N PHE A 47 -0.91 17.37 -9.56
CA PHE A 47 0.23 18.04 -8.94
C PHE A 47 0.01 19.57 -9.00
N ASN A 48 -0.23 20.16 -7.82
CA ASN A 48 -0.36 21.59 -7.49
C ASN A 48 -1.78 22.19 -7.32
N GLN A 49 -2.88 21.44 -7.35
CA GLN A 49 -4.20 22.09 -7.30
C GLN A 49 -5.06 21.87 -6.05
N ASP A 50 -4.75 20.92 -5.15
CA ASP A 50 -5.64 20.70 -3.99
C ASP A 50 -4.93 20.36 -2.66
N THR A 51 -3.87 21.11 -2.34
CA THR A 51 -3.10 20.99 -1.09
C THR A 51 -3.97 21.01 0.16
N LYS A 52 -5.15 21.64 0.12
CA LYS A 52 -6.09 21.69 1.25
C LYS A 52 -6.68 20.33 1.61
N ASN A 53 -7.06 19.50 0.64
CA ASN A 53 -7.67 18.20 0.91
C ASN A 53 -6.63 17.13 1.20
N GLU A 54 -5.44 17.26 0.60
CA GLU A 54 -4.25 16.51 1.01
C GLU A 54 -3.95 16.77 2.49
N TYR A 55 -3.83 18.04 2.91
CA TYR A 55 -3.58 18.40 4.32
C TYR A 55 -4.67 17.89 5.27
N LYS A 56 -5.95 17.97 4.88
CA LYS A 56 -7.05 17.42 5.68
C LYS A 56 -6.92 15.91 5.85
N SER A 57 -6.56 15.21 4.79
CA SER A 57 -6.40 13.76 4.82
C SER A 57 -5.16 13.35 5.61
N GLU A 58 -4.06 14.10 5.49
CA GLU A 58 -2.85 13.93 6.30
C GLU A 58 -3.15 14.10 7.79
N PHE A 59 -3.86 15.17 8.16
CA PHE A 59 -4.29 15.41 9.53
C PHE A 59 -5.27 14.34 10.03
N PHE A 60 -6.25 13.97 9.21
CA PHE A 60 -7.20 12.92 9.56
C PHE A 60 -6.48 11.59 9.85
N LEU A 61 -5.55 11.21 8.98
CA LEU A 61 -4.79 9.99 9.16
C LEU A 61 -3.82 10.08 10.34
N SER A 62 -3.14 11.22 10.56
CA SER A 62 -2.27 11.37 11.75
C SER A 62 -3.00 11.15 13.07
N GLU A 63 -4.27 11.56 13.14
CA GLU A 63 -5.09 11.39 14.35
C GLU A 63 -5.76 10.01 14.45
N ASN A 64 -6.06 9.35 13.32
CA ASN A 64 -6.92 8.16 13.32
C ASN A 64 -6.21 6.85 12.96
N LEU A 65 -5.05 6.90 12.31
CA LEU A 65 -4.26 5.71 11.99
C LEU A 65 -3.84 4.90 13.22
N PRO A 66 -3.53 5.51 14.39
CA PRO A 66 -3.14 4.76 15.59
C PRO A 66 -4.15 3.69 16.03
N ARG A 67 -5.43 3.89 15.72
CA ARG A 67 -6.52 2.94 16.01
C ARG A 67 -6.33 1.58 15.31
N LEU A 68 -5.58 1.53 14.21
CA LEU A 68 -5.22 0.27 13.55
C LEU A 68 -4.20 -0.53 14.37
N PHE A 69 -3.34 0.14 15.14
CA PHE A 69 -2.35 -0.53 16.01
C PHE A 69 -2.99 -1.11 17.28
N GLU A 70 -4.17 -0.62 17.64
CA GLU A 70 -4.96 -1.08 18.80
C GLU A 70 -5.85 -2.28 18.48
N SER A 71 -5.83 -2.78 17.24
CA SER A 71 -6.69 -3.91 16.83
C SER A 71 -6.23 -5.22 17.47
N GLU A 72 -7.15 -5.91 18.15
CA GLU A 72 -6.88 -7.20 18.79
C GLU A 72 -7.19 -8.39 17.87
N THR A 73 -8.09 -8.21 16.90
CA THR A 73 -8.47 -9.23 15.93
C THR A 73 -8.42 -8.71 14.50
N GLN A 74 -8.39 -9.63 13.53
CA GLN A 74 -8.48 -9.26 12.11
C GLN A 74 -9.81 -8.54 11.80
N GLN A 75 -10.91 -8.92 12.45
CA GLN A 75 -12.21 -8.29 12.24
C GLN A 75 -12.20 -6.83 12.70
N ASP A 76 -11.53 -6.53 13.82
CA ASP A 76 -11.38 -5.16 14.32
C ASP A 76 -10.54 -4.30 13.39
N PHE A 77 -9.44 -4.87 12.88
CA PHE A 77 -8.60 -4.22 11.87
C PHE A 77 -9.41 -3.93 10.60
N ASP A 78 -10.09 -4.94 10.03
CA ASP A 78 -10.84 -4.82 8.78
C ASP A 78 -11.94 -3.75 8.89
N LYS A 79 -12.67 -3.74 10.02
CA LYS A 79 -13.71 -2.74 10.30
C LYS A 79 -13.14 -1.33 10.41
N THR A 80 -12.03 -1.17 11.13
CA THR A 80 -11.38 0.13 11.31
C THR A 80 -10.80 0.63 9.99
N HIS A 81 -10.07 -0.23 9.26
CA HIS A 81 -9.52 0.07 7.95
C HIS A 81 -10.62 0.47 6.96
N TYR A 82 -11.74 -0.27 6.92
CA TYR A 82 -12.90 0.08 6.09
C TYR A 82 -13.47 1.45 6.42
N ALA A 83 -13.64 1.77 7.71
CA ALA A 83 -14.15 3.09 8.13
C ALA A 83 -13.21 4.24 7.73
N LEU A 84 -11.89 4.04 7.87
CA LEU A 84 -10.89 5.02 7.44
C LEU A 84 -10.92 5.23 5.92
N CYS A 85 -10.97 4.15 5.14
CA CYS A 85 -11.06 4.22 3.68
C CYS A 85 -12.30 4.99 3.22
N ASN A 86 -13.48 4.67 3.75
CA ASN A 86 -14.70 5.38 3.37
C ASN A 86 -14.67 6.86 3.77
N THR A 87 -14.11 7.17 4.93
CA THR A 87 -13.94 8.57 5.34
C THR A 87 -13.05 9.32 4.36
N LEU A 88 -11.91 8.72 3.95
CA LEU A 88 -11.05 9.31 2.93
C LEU A 88 -11.79 9.50 1.59
N ILE A 89 -12.52 8.49 1.11
CA ILE A 89 -13.31 8.60 -0.13
C ILE A 89 -14.24 9.82 -0.06
N HIS A 90 -14.98 9.97 1.04
CA HIS A 90 -15.89 11.09 1.24
C HIS A 90 -15.20 12.46 1.32
N MET A 91 -13.94 12.54 1.75
CA MET A 91 -13.19 13.80 1.75
C MET A 91 -12.92 14.33 0.33
N TYR A 92 -12.95 13.46 -0.68
CA TYR A 92 -12.73 13.81 -2.08
C TYR A 92 -14.03 13.86 -2.91
N ASP A 93 -15.18 13.64 -2.27
CA ASP A 93 -16.49 13.83 -2.91
C ASP A 93 -16.60 15.26 -3.47
N GLY A 94 -16.90 15.36 -4.77
CA GLY A 94 -17.01 16.64 -5.48
C GLY A 94 -15.72 17.17 -6.12
N ILE A 95 -14.57 16.53 -5.91
CA ILE A 95 -13.28 16.89 -6.54
C ILE A 95 -12.90 15.85 -7.59
N CYS A 96 -12.76 14.60 -7.12
CA CYS A 96 -12.46 13.45 -7.94
C CYS A 96 -13.01 12.20 -7.27
N LYS A 97 -13.57 11.28 -8.07
CA LYS A 97 -14.12 10.05 -7.52
C LYS A 97 -12.98 9.14 -7.07
N TRP A 98 -12.77 9.06 -5.75
CA TRP A 98 -11.90 8.04 -5.17
C TRP A 98 -12.64 6.71 -5.12
N SER A 99 -11.99 5.65 -5.57
CA SER A 99 -12.42 4.28 -5.33
C SER A 99 -11.85 3.78 -4.00
N TYR A 100 -12.36 2.65 -3.53
CA TYR A 100 -11.76 1.98 -2.37
C TYR A 100 -10.29 1.61 -2.62
N GLY A 101 -9.94 1.17 -3.83
CA GLY A 101 -8.58 0.83 -4.21
C GLY A 101 -7.57 1.98 -4.11
N ILE A 102 -8.02 3.22 -4.35
CA ILE A 102 -7.23 4.45 -4.13
C ILE A 102 -7.01 4.67 -2.63
N ALA A 103 -8.09 4.68 -1.84
CA ALA A 103 -8.04 4.97 -0.41
C ALA A 103 -7.22 3.94 0.38
N GLN A 104 -7.44 2.64 0.13
CA GLN A 104 -6.68 1.57 0.80
C GLN A 104 -5.18 1.65 0.48
N ARG A 105 -4.80 2.06 -0.74
CA ARG A 105 -3.38 2.12 -1.11
C ARG A 105 -2.67 3.19 -0.29
N LEU A 106 -3.30 4.35 -0.09
CA LEU A 106 -2.76 5.40 0.77
C LEU A 106 -2.53 4.90 2.21
N ILE A 107 -3.53 4.24 2.80
CA ILE A 107 -3.45 3.72 4.17
C ILE A 107 -2.37 2.64 4.28
N ASN A 108 -2.43 1.60 3.45
CA ASN A 108 -1.53 0.46 3.54
C ASN A 108 -0.09 0.85 3.23
N GLN A 109 0.14 1.76 2.28
CA GLN A 109 1.47 2.30 2.00
C GLN A 109 2.01 3.09 3.19
N THR A 110 1.14 3.84 3.88
CA THR A 110 1.52 4.57 5.10
C THR A 110 1.93 3.61 6.22
N LEU A 111 1.19 2.51 6.41
CA LEU A 111 1.56 1.48 7.39
C LEU A 111 2.93 0.85 7.08
N VAL A 112 3.21 0.55 5.81
CA VAL A 112 4.52 0.07 5.36
C VAL A 112 5.63 1.07 5.68
N HIS A 113 5.42 2.36 5.40
CA HIS A 113 6.39 3.40 5.75
C HIS A 113 6.62 3.49 7.25
N LEU A 114 5.57 3.39 8.06
CA LEU A 114 5.70 3.41 9.52
C LEU A 114 6.47 2.21 10.06
N ILE A 115 6.33 1.01 9.47
CA ILE A 115 7.17 -0.14 9.81
C ILE A 115 8.65 0.16 9.55
N VAL A 116 8.97 0.76 8.40
CA VAL A 116 10.36 1.13 8.07
C VAL A 116 10.88 2.20 9.02
N ILE A 117 10.09 3.23 9.30
CA ILE A 117 10.47 4.32 10.21
C ILE A 117 10.73 3.76 11.62
N GLU A 118 9.80 2.97 12.15
CA GLU A 118 9.90 2.42 13.50
C GLU A 118 11.06 1.43 13.64
N SER A 119 11.35 0.62 12.60
CA SER A 119 12.51 -0.28 12.59
C SER A 119 13.84 0.47 12.68
N ASN A 120 13.88 1.75 12.26
CA ASN A 120 15.08 2.57 12.24
C ASN A 120 15.19 3.55 13.42
N LEU A 121 14.07 4.16 13.85
CA LEU A 121 14.03 5.11 14.97
C LEU A 121 13.77 4.45 16.33
N GLN A 122 13.04 3.33 16.34
CA GLN A 122 12.66 2.61 17.56
C GLN A 122 11.97 3.53 18.57
N THR A 123 11.01 4.33 18.11
CA THR A 123 10.32 5.35 18.93
C THR A 123 9.47 4.73 20.03
N ARG A 124 8.97 3.51 19.79
CA ARG A 124 8.03 2.77 20.65
C ARG A 124 6.71 3.50 20.89
N TYR A 125 6.33 4.43 20.02
CA TYR A 125 5.02 5.06 20.09
C TYR A 125 3.87 4.09 19.82
N TRP A 126 4.12 3.05 19.02
CA TRP A 126 3.12 2.04 18.66
C TRP A 126 3.72 0.64 18.72
N ASP A 127 2.93 -0.36 19.13
CA ASP A 127 3.33 -1.77 19.04
C ASP A 127 3.08 -2.34 17.64
N ILE A 128 3.85 -1.82 16.67
CA ILE A 128 3.75 -2.22 15.26
C ILE A 128 4.06 -3.73 15.10
N ASN A 129 4.99 -4.27 15.89
CA ASN A 129 5.38 -5.68 15.77
C ASN A 129 4.25 -6.63 16.14
N SER A 130 3.44 -6.29 17.14
CA SER A 130 2.25 -7.08 17.46
C SER A 130 1.12 -6.85 16.45
N ALA A 131 0.92 -5.62 16.00
CA ALA A 131 -0.22 -5.25 15.14
C ALA A 131 -0.04 -5.68 13.68
N ARG A 132 1.20 -5.74 13.16
CA ARG A 132 1.49 -5.97 11.73
C ARG A 132 0.92 -7.26 11.15
N ARG A 133 0.66 -8.27 11.98
CA ARG A 133 0.00 -9.52 11.57
C ARG A 133 -1.39 -9.31 10.99
N PHE A 134 -2.06 -8.21 11.34
CA PHE A 134 -3.39 -7.87 10.84
C PHE A 134 -3.36 -6.96 9.62
N PHE A 135 -2.19 -6.38 9.30
CA PHE A 135 -2.10 -5.37 8.27
C PHE A 135 -2.38 -5.94 6.89
N HIS A 136 -3.16 -5.18 6.13
CA HIS A 136 -3.32 -5.40 4.71
C HIS A 136 -2.09 -4.89 3.95
N VAL A 137 -1.83 -5.50 2.80
CA VAL A 137 -0.72 -5.08 1.94
C VAL A 137 -1.18 -4.02 0.94
N PRO A 138 -0.32 -3.05 0.55
CA PRO A 138 -0.64 -2.14 -0.55
C PRO A 138 -0.88 -2.91 -1.85
N VAL A 139 -2.08 -2.77 -2.42
CA VAL A 139 -2.37 -3.28 -3.76
C VAL A 139 -1.77 -2.34 -4.79
N GLU A 140 -0.81 -2.84 -5.57
CA GLU A 140 -0.27 -2.17 -6.74
C GLU A 140 0.03 -3.19 -7.86
N THR A 141 0.29 -2.70 -9.07
CA THR A 141 0.47 -3.55 -10.26
C THR A 141 1.51 -4.65 -10.07
N TYR A 142 2.67 -4.33 -9.50
CA TYR A 142 3.77 -5.30 -9.37
C TYR A 142 3.53 -6.34 -8.30
N THR A 143 3.10 -5.93 -7.11
CA THR A 143 2.81 -6.86 -6.02
C THR A 143 1.57 -7.71 -6.34
N LEU A 144 0.60 -7.16 -7.09
CA LEU A 144 -0.50 -7.95 -7.64
C LEU A 144 -0.02 -9.01 -8.63
N GLN A 145 0.88 -8.64 -9.56
CA GLN A 145 1.51 -9.60 -10.47
C GLN A 145 2.26 -10.69 -9.70
N MET A 146 3.02 -10.32 -8.66
CA MET A 146 3.73 -11.29 -7.81
C MET A 146 2.77 -12.24 -7.08
N ALA A 147 1.64 -11.73 -6.58
CA ALA A 147 0.64 -12.59 -5.95
C ALA A 147 -0.02 -13.55 -6.96
N THR A 148 -0.24 -13.12 -8.20
CA THR A 148 -1.24 -13.76 -9.08
C THR A 148 -0.72 -14.22 -10.45
N ALA A 149 0.59 -14.20 -10.68
CA ALA A 149 1.15 -14.66 -11.95
C ALA A 149 0.96 -16.18 -12.15
N TYR A 150 0.62 -16.57 -13.37
CA TYR A 150 0.58 -17.96 -13.81
C TYR A 150 1.90 -18.36 -14.48
N GLY A 151 2.52 -19.45 -14.04
CA GLY A 151 3.67 -20.08 -14.73
C GLY A 151 4.94 -19.23 -14.83
N ARG A 152 5.01 -18.08 -14.14
CA ARG A 152 6.22 -17.27 -14.04
C ARG A 152 7.03 -17.68 -12.81
N ASP A 153 7.74 -18.79 -12.91
CA ASP A 153 8.72 -19.21 -11.89
C ASP A 153 10.00 -18.35 -11.94
N THR A 154 9.96 -17.21 -12.63
CA THR A 154 11.11 -16.29 -12.75
C THR A 154 11.37 -15.50 -11.49
N TYR A 155 10.40 -15.39 -10.58
CA TYR A 155 10.57 -14.68 -9.32
C TYR A 155 10.43 -15.64 -8.14
N LYS A 156 11.26 -15.43 -7.13
CA LYS A 156 11.33 -16.27 -5.93
C LYS A 156 10.07 -16.15 -5.07
N HIS A 157 9.44 -14.97 -5.09
CA HIS A 157 8.34 -14.63 -4.17
C HIS A 157 6.94 -14.69 -4.81
N VAL A 158 6.77 -15.39 -5.94
CA VAL A 158 5.43 -15.57 -6.57
C VAL A 158 4.55 -16.50 -5.74
N LEU A 159 3.26 -16.17 -5.63
CA LEU A 159 2.29 -16.98 -4.85
C LEU A 159 1.30 -17.79 -5.71
N HIS A 160 1.19 -17.51 -7.01
CA HIS A 160 0.28 -18.20 -7.93
C HIS A 160 -1.20 -18.22 -7.49
N LEU A 161 -1.68 -17.10 -6.95
CA LEU A 161 -3.06 -16.96 -6.49
C LEU A 161 -4.00 -16.58 -7.64
N LYS A 162 -5.18 -17.19 -7.65
CA LYS A 162 -6.29 -16.76 -8.50
C LYS A 162 -7.10 -15.67 -7.80
N CYS A 163 -6.47 -14.52 -7.55
CA CYS A 163 -7.10 -13.39 -6.85
C CYS A 163 -6.86 -12.03 -7.51
N ALA A 164 -6.50 -12.00 -8.80
CA ALA A 164 -6.53 -10.77 -9.58
C ALA A 164 -7.94 -10.58 -10.16
N PRO A 165 -8.61 -9.44 -9.90
CA PRO A 165 -9.92 -9.17 -10.45
C PRO A 165 -9.78 -8.83 -11.94
N LEU A 166 -10.44 -9.63 -12.77
CA LEU A 166 -10.50 -9.43 -14.21
C LEU A 166 -11.87 -8.91 -14.60
N GLU A 167 -11.91 -7.91 -15.47
CA GLU A 167 -13.14 -7.39 -16.07
C GLU A 167 -13.74 -8.46 -16.99
N ASP A 168 -15.04 -8.72 -16.85
CA ASP A 168 -15.79 -9.55 -17.77
C ASP A 168 -16.62 -8.73 -18.76
N VAL A 169 -17.16 -9.40 -19.79
CA VAL A 169 -17.99 -8.79 -20.85
C VAL A 169 -19.29 -8.16 -20.35
N THR A 170 -19.67 -8.39 -19.09
CA THR A 170 -20.90 -7.89 -18.47
C THR A 170 -20.66 -6.80 -17.44
N ASN A 171 -19.44 -6.22 -17.37
CA ASN A 171 -19.02 -5.27 -16.33
C ASN A 171 -19.07 -5.85 -14.90
N HIS A 172 -19.05 -7.18 -14.75
CA HIS A 172 -18.75 -7.81 -13.48
C HIS A 172 -17.26 -8.16 -13.41
N TYR A 173 -16.78 -8.48 -12.21
CA TYR A 173 -15.42 -8.99 -12.03
C TYR A 173 -15.46 -10.47 -11.66
N HIS A 174 -14.39 -11.18 -11.99
CA HIS A 174 -14.09 -12.48 -11.41
C HIS A 174 -12.61 -12.55 -11.04
N MET A 175 -12.30 -13.30 -9.98
CA MET A 175 -10.92 -13.52 -9.56
C MET A 175 -10.23 -14.59 -10.40
N ASN A 176 -9.03 -14.29 -10.89
CA ASN A 176 -8.22 -15.21 -11.68
C ASN A 176 -6.73 -14.88 -11.58
N TYR A 177 -5.89 -15.55 -12.37
CA TYR A 177 -4.50 -15.15 -12.56
C TYR A 177 -4.39 -13.80 -13.27
N TYR A 178 -3.29 -13.10 -13.00
CA TYR A 178 -2.98 -11.83 -13.63
C TYR A 178 -3.02 -11.94 -15.16
N ASN A 179 -3.85 -11.10 -15.79
CA ASN A 179 -3.87 -10.93 -17.23
C ASN A 179 -3.83 -9.43 -17.54
N ILE A 180 -2.73 -8.95 -18.14
CA ILE A 180 -2.50 -7.52 -18.38
C ILE A 180 -3.59 -6.86 -19.24
N GLU A 181 -4.26 -7.62 -20.10
CA GLU A 181 -5.30 -7.10 -21.01
C GLU A 181 -6.68 -7.01 -20.33
N LYS A 182 -6.89 -7.75 -19.24
CA LYS A 182 -8.20 -7.90 -18.60
C LYS A 182 -8.24 -7.48 -17.13
N VAL A 183 -7.08 -7.36 -16.49
CA VAL A 183 -7.01 -7.03 -15.06
C VAL A 183 -7.58 -5.64 -14.82
N LEU A 184 -8.47 -5.54 -13.84
CA LEU A 184 -8.99 -4.26 -13.41
C LEU A 184 -7.84 -3.47 -12.75
N PRO A 185 -7.58 -2.22 -13.19
CA PRO A 185 -6.66 -1.34 -12.49
C PRO A 185 -7.09 -1.18 -11.02
N PHE A 186 -6.13 -1.23 -10.09
CA PHE A 186 -6.44 -1.14 -8.66
C PHE A 186 -7.17 0.18 -8.33
N GLU A 187 -6.95 1.24 -9.11
CA GLU A 187 -7.65 2.53 -8.98
C GLU A 187 -9.16 2.42 -9.23
N LYS A 188 -9.64 1.31 -9.79
CA LYS A 188 -11.07 1.04 -10.01
C LYS A 188 -11.65 0.02 -9.04
N TRP A 189 -10.85 -0.55 -8.14
CA TRP A 189 -11.35 -1.58 -7.22
C TRP A 189 -12.27 -0.95 -6.19
N GLU A 190 -13.40 -1.60 -5.97
CA GLU A 190 -14.26 -1.33 -4.83
C GLU A 190 -13.91 -2.30 -3.69
N PHE A 191 -14.67 -2.21 -2.59
CA PHE A 191 -14.40 -3.04 -1.42
C PHE A 191 -14.39 -4.56 -1.70
N PRO A 192 -15.31 -5.14 -2.51
CA PRO A 192 -15.35 -6.59 -2.75
C PRO A 192 -14.07 -7.14 -3.37
N GLU A 193 -13.58 -6.52 -4.45
CA GLU A 193 -12.36 -6.94 -5.14
C GLU A 193 -11.16 -6.88 -4.18
N TYR A 194 -11.09 -5.79 -3.42
CA TYR A 194 -10.02 -5.56 -2.46
C TYR A 194 -9.99 -6.60 -1.35
N ILE A 195 -11.12 -6.85 -0.68
CA ILE A 195 -11.14 -7.71 0.51
C ILE A 195 -10.96 -9.18 0.13
N GLU A 196 -11.45 -9.59 -1.04
CA GLU A 196 -11.24 -10.94 -1.56
C GLU A 196 -9.74 -11.18 -1.87
N TYR A 197 -9.05 -10.20 -2.44
CA TYR A 197 -7.59 -10.24 -2.63
C TYR A 197 -6.84 -10.36 -1.28
N GLN A 198 -7.13 -9.49 -0.31
CA GLN A 198 -6.45 -9.50 1.00
C GLN A 198 -6.71 -10.81 1.76
N THR A 199 -7.93 -11.33 1.69
CA THR A 199 -8.32 -12.59 2.34
C THR A 199 -7.59 -13.78 1.70
N ALA A 200 -7.55 -13.85 0.37
CA ALA A 200 -6.82 -14.89 -0.33
C ALA A 200 -5.32 -14.86 0.01
N LEU A 201 -4.72 -13.67 0.00
CA LEU A 201 -3.32 -13.49 0.35
C LEU A 201 -3.04 -13.97 1.78
N ARG A 202 -3.80 -13.47 2.76
CA ARG A 202 -3.63 -13.82 4.18
C ARG A 202 -3.71 -15.33 4.41
N LYS A 203 -4.71 -15.99 3.82
CA LYS A 203 -4.86 -17.45 3.92
C LYS A 203 -3.63 -18.19 3.37
N THR A 204 -3.11 -17.77 2.23
CA THR A 204 -1.89 -18.37 1.67
C THR A 204 -0.69 -18.14 2.57
N ILE A 205 -0.58 -16.96 3.18
CA ILE A 205 0.55 -16.63 4.05
C ILE A 205 0.54 -17.44 5.34
N GLU A 206 -0.63 -17.72 5.92
CA GLU A 206 -0.79 -18.61 7.09
C GLU A 206 -0.22 -20.02 6.85
N GLU A 207 -0.22 -20.49 5.61
CA GLU A 207 0.30 -21.81 5.19
C GLU A 207 1.75 -21.75 4.66
N SER A 208 2.41 -20.59 4.76
CA SER A 208 3.72 -20.31 4.15
C SER A 208 4.84 -20.14 5.19
N SER A 209 6.05 -19.81 4.71
CA SER A 209 7.20 -19.48 5.56
C SER A 209 7.29 -17.99 5.93
N TYR A 210 6.43 -17.12 5.38
CA TYR A 210 6.45 -15.70 5.70
C TYR A 210 5.86 -15.43 7.07
N ALA A 211 6.37 -14.43 7.78
CA ALA A 211 5.89 -14.12 9.12
C ALA A 211 4.47 -13.54 9.11
N ASP A 212 4.15 -12.73 8.09
CA ASP A 212 2.86 -12.08 7.88
C ASP A 212 2.75 -11.57 6.44
N PRO A 213 1.57 -11.09 5.99
CA PRO A 213 1.40 -10.61 4.62
C PRO A 213 2.35 -9.47 4.25
N VAL A 214 2.73 -8.62 5.21
CA VAL A 214 3.64 -7.49 4.97
C VAL A 214 5.07 -7.97 4.75
N ASP A 215 5.52 -9.02 5.45
CA ASP A 215 6.82 -9.65 5.23
C ASP A 215 6.95 -10.17 3.79
N TRP A 216 5.95 -10.91 3.31
CA TRP A 216 5.90 -11.30 1.90
C TRP A 216 5.93 -10.08 0.97
N TRP A 217 5.13 -9.05 1.26
CA TRP A 217 5.07 -7.85 0.42
C TRP A 217 6.43 -7.14 0.32
N PHE A 218 7.17 -7.00 1.41
CA PHE A 218 8.52 -6.40 1.38
C PHE A 218 9.47 -7.20 0.49
N GLN A 219 9.45 -8.53 0.60
CA GLN A 219 10.33 -9.41 -0.18
C GLN A 219 9.96 -9.38 -1.67
N ALA A 220 8.67 -9.48 -1.99
CA ALA A 220 8.15 -9.40 -3.36
C ALA A 220 8.43 -8.01 -3.99
N PHE A 221 8.18 -6.93 -3.25
CA PHE A 221 8.44 -5.57 -3.72
C PHE A 221 9.94 -5.33 -3.98
N ALA A 222 10.81 -5.74 -3.05
CA ALA A 222 12.26 -5.59 -3.20
C ALA A 222 12.80 -6.35 -4.42
N GLU A 223 12.31 -7.57 -4.67
CA GLU A 223 12.69 -8.37 -5.83
C GLU A 223 12.34 -7.65 -7.14
N VAL A 224 11.10 -7.16 -7.27
CA VAL A 224 10.67 -6.45 -8.49
C VAL A 224 11.37 -5.11 -8.64
N ALA A 225 11.53 -4.34 -7.55
CA ALA A 225 12.22 -3.06 -7.59
C ALA A 225 13.69 -3.21 -8.00
N GLY A 226 14.42 -4.19 -7.43
CA GLY A 226 15.83 -4.45 -7.76
C GLY A 226 16.06 -4.76 -9.24
N ILE A 227 15.15 -5.51 -9.86
CA ILE A 227 15.20 -5.85 -11.29
C ILE A 227 15.00 -4.62 -12.19
N ARG A 228 14.18 -3.65 -11.77
CA ARG A 228 14.00 -2.41 -12.54
C ARG A 228 15.27 -1.57 -12.58
N PHE A 229 16.05 -1.55 -11.49
CA PHE A 229 17.33 -0.86 -11.47
C PHE A 229 18.39 -1.57 -12.34
N THR A 230 18.38 -2.90 -12.41
CA THR A 230 19.31 -3.66 -13.26
C THR A 230 18.97 -3.64 -14.74
N HIS A 231 17.69 -3.50 -15.11
CA HIS A 231 17.29 -3.35 -16.53
C HIS A 231 17.36 -1.90 -17.03
N SER A 232 17.09 -0.89 -16.20
CA SER A 232 17.22 0.52 -16.61
C SER A 232 18.69 0.93 -16.86
N SER A 233 19.64 0.26 -16.20
CA SER A 233 21.08 0.44 -16.41
C SER A 233 21.62 -0.28 -17.66
N ARG A 234 20.83 -1.16 -18.30
CA ARG A 234 21.20 -1.81 -19.56
C ARG A 234 20.73 -1.05 -20.81
N SER A 235 19.83 -0.08 -20.68
CA SER A 235 19.38 0.77 -21.80
C SER A 235 20.25 2.00 -22.04
N GLU A 236 21.20 2.32 -21.16
CA GLU A 236 22.12 3.46 -21.32
C GLU A 236 23.52 3.08 -21.84
N CYS A 237 23.75 1.79 -22.12
CA CYS A 237 24.95 1.31 -22.82
C CYS A 237 24.57 0.70 -24.17
N LYS A 238 24.11 1.54 -25.11
CA LYS A 238 24.16 1.27 -26.55
C LYS A 238 24.48 2.54 -27.30
#